data_AF-A0A964DAC4-F1
#
_entry.id   AF-A0A964DAC4-F1
#
_cell.length_a   1.000
_cell.length_b   1.000
_cell.length_c   1.000
_cell.angle_alpha   90.00
_cell.angle_beta   90.00
_cell.angle_gamma   90.00
#
_symmetry.space_group_name_H-M   'P 1'
#
loop_
_entity.id
_entity.type
_entity.pdbx_description
1 polymer ?
#
loop_
_entity_poly.entity_id
_entity_poly.type
_entity_poly.pdbx_seq_one_letter_code
_entity_poly.pdbx_strand_id
1 'polypeptide(L)'
;MPETIEEKYEKLRNNVTTNQSEIDRLSNANKDLKASMDVLAKKVDEVKKVFDPYNQLLVNIQTAKESITAIVIQKKAVVDADLDENAKKNISAKIKTVDDYIEKLITDEQTLINDVKEKNNKISEDKEDIVNKNIVFDNIKKYQKTIEEDLNVLKDLKTGLQKEENSKILFFYLDELRKIEEKIYNTSDIIKTKLYQAQEDLETAKALLSEEEGKLKKAQADLEAKTKEKNMKIQSRKADIINKIK
;
A
#
# COMPACT_ATOMS: atom_id res chain seq x y z
N MET A 1 97.00 3.60 93.76
CA MET A 1 97.56 2.24 93.98
C MET A 1 97.55 1.50 92.66
N PRO A 2 98.61 0.77 92.29
CA PRO A 2 98.60 -0.11 91.11
C PRO A 2 97.71 -1.35 91.36
N GLU A 3 96.96 -1.80 90.34
CA GLU A 3 96.15 -3.03 90.38
C GLU A 3 97.01 -4.23 90.82
N THR A 4 96.48 -5.06 91.72
CA THR A 4 97.06 -6.34 92.12
C THR A 4 96.97 -7.37 90.98
N ILE A 5 97.79 -8.42 91.06
CA ILE A 5 97.76 -9.51 90.06
C ILE A 5 96.38 -10.20 90.05
N GLU A 6 95.74 -10.36 91.21
CA GLU A 6 94.41 -10.95 91.36
C GLU A 6 93.32 -10.12 90.65
N GLU A 7 93.35 -8.79 90.81
CA GLU A 7 92.40 -7.87 90.15
C GLU A 7 92.55 -7.91 88.62
N LYS A 8 93.79 -8.00 88.12
CA LYS A 8 94.06 -8.17 86.69
C LYS A 8 93.56 -9.51 86.17
N TYR A 9 93.72 -10.59 86.94
CA TYR A 9 93.25 -11.92 86.58
C TYR A 9 91.71 -11.98 86.52
N GLU A 10 91.01 -11.49 87.54
CA GLU A 10 89.54 -11.47 87.55
C GLU A 10 88.97 -10.57 86.45
N LYS A 11 89.58 -9.43 86.17
CA LYS A 11 89.21 -8.57 85.03
C LYS A 11 89.41 -9.28 83.69
N LEU A 12 90.51 -10.00 83.53
CA LEU A 12 90.75 -10.79 82.32
C LEU A 12 89.72 -11.92 82.19
N ARG A 13 89.44 -12.64 83.28
CA ARG A 13 88.44 -13.72 83.32
C ARG A 13 87.04 -13.22 82.99
N ASN A 14 86.64 -12.08 83.54
CA ASN A 14 85.37 -11.43 83.24
C ASN A 14 85.31 -10.99 81.77
N ASN A 15 86.36 -10.36 81.25
CA ASN A 15 86.45 -9.98 79.84
C ASN A 15 86.36 -11.18 78.91
N VAL A 16 87.04 -12.29 79.23
CA VAL A 16 86.96 -13.55 78.46
C VAL A 16 85.54 -14.11 78.48
N THR A 17 84.87 -14.09 79.64
CA THR A 17 83.48 -14.58 79.78
C THR A 17 82.50 -13.72 79.00
N THR A 18 82.64 -12.39 79.06
CA THR A 18 81.84 -11.44 78.27
C THR A 18 82.09 -11.64 76.76
N ASN A 19 83.35 -11.77 76.35
CA ASN A 19 83.69 -12.00 74.95
C ASN A 19 83.13 -13.33 74.46
N GLN A 20 83.17 -14.40 75.26
CA GLN A 20 82.58 -15.68 74.91
C GLN A 20 81.05 -15.57 74.74
N SER A 21 80.38 -14.88 75.67
CA SER A 21 78.94 -14.65 75.57
C SER A 21 78.57 -13.85 74.31
N GLU A 22 79.40 -12.87 73.95
CA GLU A 22 79.21 -12.08 72.73
C GLU A 22 79.47 -12.90 71.46
N ILE A 23 80.49 -13.76 71.47
CA ILE A 23 80.75 -14.71 70.38
C ILE A 23 79.56 -15.65 70.18
N ASP A 24 79.00 -16.19 71.26
CA ASP A 24 77.84 -17.09 71.19
C ASP A 24 76.60 -16.35 70.66
N ARG A 25 76.39 -15.09 71.10
CA ARG A 25 75.33 -14.22 70.59
C ARG A 25 75.46 -13.96 69.09
N LEU A 26 76.66 -13.58 68.64
CA LEU A 26 76.94 -13.32 67.21
C LEU A 26 76.84 -14.59 66.37
N SER A 27 77.27 -15.74 66.90
CA SER A 27 77.16 -17.04 66.23
C SER A 27 75.71 -17.45 66.00
N ASN A 28 74.84 -17.24 67.01
CA ASN A 28 73.40 -17.48 66.87
C ASN A 28 72.75 -16.50 65.89
N ALA A 29 73.07 -15.21 65.99
CA ALA A 29 72.59 -14.21 65.04
C ALA A 29 72.99 -14.55 63.59
N ASN A 30 74.21 -15.06 63.37
CA ASN A 30 74.68 -15.49 62.06
C ASN A 30 73.91 -16.73 61.54
N LYS A 31 73.55 -17.69 62.42
CA LYS A 31 72.71 -18.84 62.04
C LYS A 31 71.29 -18.38 61.65
N ASP A 32 70.71 -17.46 62.41
CA ASP A 32 69.38 -16.92 62.13
C ASP A 32 69.35 -16.13 60.83
N LEU A 33 70.41 -15.36 60.54
CA LEU A 33 70.59 -14.67 59.27
C LEU A 33 70.70 -15.65 58.11
N LYS A 34 71.49 -16.71 58.27
CA LYS A 34 71.63 -17.75 57.24
C LYS A 34 70.29 -18.44 56.95
N ALA A 35 69.55 -18.82 57.98
CA ALA A 35 68.22 -19.40 57.82
C ALA A 35 67.25 -18.42 57.11
N SER A 36 67.30 -17.14 57.47
CA SER A 36 66.50 -16.10 56.82
C SER A 36 66.86 -15.92 55.35
N MET A 37 68.15 -15.96 55.00
CA MET A 37 68.63 -15.91 53.63
C MET A 37 68.17 -17.12 52.81
N ASP A 38 68.19 -18.32 53.38
CA ASP A 38 67.71 -19.55 52.71
C ASP A 38 66.20 -19.45 52.43
N VAL A 39 65.42 -18.88 53.35
CA VAL A 39 63.98 -18.62 53.15
C VAL A 39 63.75 -17.58 52.04
N LEU A 40 64.53 -16.50 52.03
CA LEU A 40 64.47 -15.47 51.00
C LEU A 40 64.81 -16.03 49.61
N ALA A 41 65.85 -16.86 49.50
CA ALA A 41 66.23 -17.51 48.26
C ALA A 41 65.08 -18.39 47.71
N LYS A 42 64.45 -19.19 48.58
CA LYS A 42 63.27 -19.99 48.19
C LYS A 42 62.11 -19.13 47.70
N LYS A 43 61.80 -18.03 48.40
CA LYS A 43 60.73 -17.11 47.99
C LYS A 43 61.04 -16.44 46.64
N VAL A 44 62.28 -16.06 46.39
CA VAL A 44 62.70 -15.48 45.10
C VAL A 44 62.52 -16.51 43.98
N ASP A 45 62.88 -17.77 44.21
CA ASP A 45 62.68 -18.83 43.22
C ASP A 45 61.20 -19.12 42.96
N GLU A 46 60.36 -19.10 43.99
CA GLU A 46 58.90 -19.21 43.85
C GLU A 46 58.30 -18.06 43.04
N VAL A 47 58.75 -16.82 43.30
CA VAL A 47 58.33 -15.64 42.54
C VAL A 47 58.74 -15.78 41.07
N LYS A 48 59.97 -16.20 40.77
CA LYS A 48 60.44 -16.42 39.39
C LYS A 48 59.62 -17.47 38.65
N LYS A 49 59.29 -18.58 39.32
CA LYS A 49 58.45 -19.65 38.74
C LYS A 49 57.07 -19.17 38.31
N VAL A 50 56.54 -18.12 38.94
CA VAL A 50 55.24 -17.54 38.58
C VAL A 50 55.41 -16.38 37.59
N PHE A 51 56.47 -15.60 37.71
CA PHE A 51 56.71 -14.43 36.87
C PHE A 51 56.88 -14.76 35.38
N ASP A 52 57.66 -15.80 35.05
CA ASP A 52 57.91 -16.17 33.64
C ASP A 52 56.63 -16.63 32.92
N PRO A 53 55.78 -17.51 33.50
CA PRO A 53 54.47 -17.83 32.93
C PRO A 53 53.55 -16.62 32.75
N TYR A 54 53.55 -15.66 33.69
CA TYR A 54 52.75 -14.44 33.57
C TYR A 54 53.20 -13.56 32.41
N ASN A 55 54.52 -13.41 32.21
CA ASN A 55 55.04 -12.68 31.05
C ASN A 55 54.69 -13.36 29.73
N GLN A 56 54.78 -14.69 29.67
CA GLN A 56 54.37 -15.43 28.48
C GLN A 56 52.88 -15.27 28.19
N LEU A 57 52.04 -15.28 29.23
CA LEU A 57 50.60 -15.03 29.10
C LEU A 57 50.32 -13.61 28.57
N LEU A 58 51.06 -12.61 29.05
CA LEU A 58 50.95 -11.23 28.57
C LEU A 58 51.22 -11.13 27.07
N VAL A 59 52.30 -11.78 26.60
CA VAL A 59 52.65 -11.83 25.17
C VAL A 59 51.52 -12.49 24.37
N ASN A 60 51.00 -13.63 24.83
CA ASN A 60 49.90 -14.32 24.17
C ASN A 60 48.63 -13.45 24.08
N ILE A 61 48.32 -12.68 25.12
CA ILE A 61 47.18 -11.74 25.13
C ILE A 61 47.41 -10.61 24.11
N GLN A 62 48.62 -10.08 24.02
CA GLN A 62 48.97 -9.04 23.04
C GLN A 62 48.81 -9.56 21.60
N THR A 63 49.33 -10.74 21.29
CA THR A 63 49.15 -11.37 19.98
C THR A 63 47.68 -11.65 19.67
N ALA A 64 46.90 -12.13 20.63
CA ALA A 64 45.47 -12.35 20.45
C ALA A 64 44.71 -11.03 20.16
N LYS A 65 45.07 -9.95 20.86
CA LYS A 65 44.50 -8.61 20.63
C LYS A 65 44.79 -8.10 19.22
N GLU A 66 46.02 -8.27 18.74
CA GLU A 66 46.40 -7.87 17.38
C GLU A 66 45.59 -8.65 16.33
N SER A 67 45.46 -9.96 16.51
CA SER A 67 44.66 -10.84 15.64
C SER A 67 43.19 -10.43 15.60
N ILE A 68 42.56 -10.19 16.77
CA ILE A 68 41.18 -9.71 16.86
C ILE A 68 41.02 -8.36 16.15
N THR A 69 41.98 -7.45 16.34
CA THR A 69 41.95 -6.12 15.71
C THR A 69 41.97 -6.24 14.18
N ALA A 70 42.82 -7.12 13.64
CA ALA A 70 42.88 -7.39 12.19
C ALA A 70 41.56 -7.97 11.66
N ILE A 71 40.94 -8.91 12.38
CA ILE A 71 39.64 -9.48 12.03
C ILE A 71 38.55 -8.39 12.03
N VAL A 72 38.52 -7.53 13.06
CA VAL A 72 37.55 -6.43 13.15
C VAL A 72 37.70 -5.47 11.98
N ILE A 73 38.93 -5.11 11.59
CA ILE A 73 39.17 -4.25 10.43
C ILE A 73 38.67 -4.92 9.14
N GLN A 74 38.99 -6.20 8.91
CA GLN A 74 38.50 -6.94 7.75
C GLN A 74 36.98 -7.01 7.71
N LYS A 75 36.33 -7.37 8.82
CA LYS A 75 34.87 -7.51 8.89
C LYS A 75 34.17 -6.16 8.75
N LYS A 76 34.74 -5.09 9.30
CA LYS A 76 34.23 -3.73 9.12
C LYS A 76 34.28 -3.31 7.65
N ALA A 77 35.36 -3.60 6.93
CA ALA A 77 35.46 -3.30 5.50
C ALA A 77 34.41 -4.05 4.66
N VAL A 78 34.12 -5.32 4.99
CA VAL A 78 33.04 -6.09 4.32
C VAL A 78 31.67 -5.49 4.62
N VAL A 79 31.39 -5.15 5.88
CA VAL A 79 30.11 -4.52 6.26
C VAL A 79 29.94 -3.15 5.61
N ASP A 80 31.00 -2.34 5.56
CA ASP A 80 30.98 -1.02 4.92
C ASP A 80 30.82 -1.14 3.38
N ALA A 81 31.32 -2.23 2.76
CA ALA A 81 31.11 -2.52 1.35
C ALA A 81 29.70 -3.07 1.03
N ASP A 82 29.14 -3.93 1.89
CA ASP A 82 27.79 -4.50 1.70
C ASP A 82 26.68 -3.50 2.03
N LEU A 83 26.96 -2.53 2.92
CA LEU A 83 26.08 -1.40 3.24
C LEU A 83 26.43 -0.12 2.47
N ASP A 84 27.18 -0.25 1.36
CA ASP A 84 27.57 0.89 0.55
C ASP A 84 26.33 1.74 0.23
N GLU A 85 26.50 3.05 0.35
CA GLU A 85 25.48 4.07 0.14
C GLU A 85 24.75 3.85 -1.19
N ASN A 86 25.43 3.24 -2.16
CA ASN A 86 24.89 2.81 -3.46
C ASN A 86 23.81 1.71 -3.36
N ALA A 87 23.93 0.72 -2.47
CA ALA A 87 22.91 -0.30 -2.28
C ALA A 87 21.64 0.29 -1.66
N LYS A 88 21.80 1.18 -0.67
CA LYS A 88 20.68 1.94 -0.07
C LYS A 88 20.06 2.89 -1.09
N LYS A 89 20.86 3.66 -1.83
CA LYS A 89 20.38 4.54 -2.92
C LYS A 89 19.63 3.75 -4.00
N ASN A 90 20.11 2.56 -4.37
CA ASN A 90 19.43 1.69 -5.34
C ASN A 90 18.10 1.14 -4.81
N ILE A 91 18.04 0.73 -3.54
CA ILE A 91 16.78 0.27 -2.92
C ILE A 91 15.81 1.45 -2.80
N SER A 92 16.25 2.61 -2.31
CA SER A 92 15.43 3.81 -2.22
C SER A 92 14.95 4.30 -3.58
N ALA A 93 15.77 4.24 -4.64
CA ALA A 93 15.36 4.58 -5.99
C ALA A 93 14.31 3.59 -6.54
N LYS A 94 14.45 2.30 -6.26
CA LYS A 94 13.45 1.29 -6.62
C LYS A 94 12.15 1.47 -5.86
N ILE A 95 12.20 1.77 -4.56
CA ILE A 95 11.02 2.10 -3.73
C ILE A 95 10.33 3.33 -4.31
N LYS A 96 11.06 4.42 -4.57
CA LYS A 96 10.51 5.62 -5.18
C LYS A 96 9.84 5.34 -6.54
N THR A 97 10.47 4.52 -7.39
CA THR A 97 9.89 4.14 -8.68
C THR A 97 8.57 3.36 -8.51
N VAL A 98 8.48 2.52 -7.48
CA VAL A 98 7.25 1.79 -7.15
C VAL A 98 6.19 2.75 -6.60
N ASP A 99 6.56 3.67 -5.73
CA ASP A 99 5.65 4.67 -5.16
C ASP A 99 5.09 5.60 -6.25
N ASP A 100 5.94 6.13 -7.14
CA ASP A 100 5.53 6.95 -8.30
C ASP A 100 4.55 6.17 -9.20
N TYR A 101 4.76 4.86 -9.36
CA TYR A 101 3.85 4.00 -10.14
C TYR A 101 2.52 3.74 -9.42
N ILE A 102 2.53 3.57 -8.10
CA ILE A 102 1.31 3.43 -7.29
C ILE A 102 0.50 4.73 -7.37
N GLU A 103 1.13 5.88 -7.24
CA GLU A 103 0.47 7.19 -7.31
C GLU A 103 -0.17 7.43 -8.68
N LYS A 104 0.53 7.05 -9.76
CA LYS A 104 -0.06 7.05 -11.11
C LYS A 104 -1.28 6.13 -11.23
N LEU A 105 -1.22 4.91 -10.68
CA LEU A 105 -2.36 4.00 -10.71
C LEU A 105 -3.57 4.54 -9.94
N ILE A 106 -3.33 5.17 -8.78
CA ILE A 106 -4.40 5.82 -7.99
C ILE A 106 -5.03 6.94 -8.80
N THR A 107 -4.22 7.74 -9.49
CA THR A 107 -4.71 8.82 -10.36
C THR A 107 -5.55 8.27 -11.52
N ASP A 108 -5.04 7.25 -12.23
CA ASP A 108 -5.73 6.59 -13.34
C ASP A 108 -7.07 5.97 -12.88
N GLU A 109 -7.10 5.36 -11.69
CA GLU A 109 -8.32 4.81 -11.08
C GLU A 109 -9.35 5.90 -10.76
N GLN A 110 -8.92 7.02 -10.19
CA GLN A 110 -9.79 8.13 -9.87
C GLN A 110 -10.41 8.76 -11.13
N THR A 111 -9.63 8.92 -12.21
CA THR A 111 -10.13 9.36 -13.51
C THR A 111 -11.18 8.39 -14.04
N LEU A 112 -10.92 7.08 -13.99
CA LEU A 112 -11.87 6.07 -14.46
C LEU A 112 -13.19 6.09 -13.69
N ILE A 113 -13.12 6.27 -12.36
CA ILE A 113 -14.31 6.40 -11.49
C ILE A 113 -15.15 7.62 -11.91
N ASN A 114 -14.51 8.74 -12.18
CA ASN A 114 -15.20 9.96 -12.62
C ASN A 114 -15.87 9.77 -13.99
N ASP A 115 -15.16 9.19 -14.96
CA ASP A 115 -15.70 8.91 -16.30
C ASP A 115 -16.92 7.97 -16.24
N VAL A 116 -16.86 6.93 -15.40
CA VAL A 116 -17.99 6.00 -15.20
C VAL A 116 -19.18 6.71 -14.58
N LYS A 117 -18.94 7.60 -13.60
CA LYS A 117 -20.01 8.37 -12.94
C LYS A 117 -20.69 9.32 -13.93
N GLU A 118 -19.91 10.02 -14.75
CA GLU A 118 -20.44 10.93 -15.78
C GLU A 118 -21.29 10.17 -16.81
N LYS A 119 -20.79 9.03 -17.31
CA LYS A 119 -21.55 8.19 -18.25
C LYS A 119 -22.83 7.63 -17.63
N ASN A 120 -22.80 7.21 -16.37
CA ASN A 120 -24.00 6.71 -15.70
C ASN A 120 -25.06 7.79 -15.51
N ASN A 121 -24.66 9.03 -15.20
CA ASN A 121 -25.58 10.16 -15.14
C ASN A 121 -26.23 10.40 -16.50
N LYS A 122 -25.43 10.38 -17.59
CA LYS A 122 -25.95 10.57 -18.95
C LYS A 122 -26.96 9.48 -19.35
N ILE A 123 -26.67 8.21 -19.04
CA ILE A 123 -27.61 7.10 -19.25
C ILE A 123 -28.93 7.31 -18.48
N SER A 124 -28.86 7.88 -17.27
CA SER A 124 -30.06 8.15 -16.47
C SER A 124 -30.92 9.25 -17.11
N GLU A 125 -30.30 10.32 -17.59
CA GLU A 125 -30.99 11.40 -18.32
C GLU A 125 -31.65 10.88 -19.60
N ASP A 126 -30.92 10.07 -20.39
CA ASP A 126 -31.44 9.54 -21.65
C ASP A 126 -32.60 8.56 -21.41
N LYS A 127 -32.58 7.78 -20.30
CA LYS A 127 -33.71 6.93 -19.90
C LYS A 127 -34.95 7.75 -19.56
N GLU A 128 -34.79 8.87 -18.87
CA GLU A 128 -35.91 9.76 -18.52
C GLU A 128 -36.53 10.37 -19.79
N ASP A 129 -35.69 10.78 -20.75
CA ASP A 129 -36.16 11.30 -22.04
C ASP A 129 -36.95 10.26 -22.86
N ILE A 130 -36.52 9.00 -22.87
CA ILE A 130 -37.26 7.89 -23.51
C ILE A 130 -38.63 7.69 -22.85
N VAL A 131 -38.69 7.71 -21.51
CA VAL A 131 -39.97 7.57 -20.78
C VAL A 131 -40.93 8.70 -21.15
N ASN A 132 -40.44 9.93 -21.17
CA ASN A 132 -41.24 11.09 -21.55
C ASN A 132 -41.77 10.98 -22.99
N LYS A 133 -40.94 10.53 -23.93
CA LYS A 133 -41.34 10.30 -25.33
C LYS A 133 -42.36 9.17 -25.48
N ASN A 134 -42.26 8.10 -24.69
CA ASN A 134 -43.26 7.03 -24.68
C ASN A 134 -44.63 7.52 -24.18
N ILE A 135 -44.67 8.41 -23.19
CA ILE A 135 -45.93 9.02 -22.71
C ILE A 135 -46.60 9.82 -23.84
N VAL A 136 -45.83 10.58 -24.63
CA VAL A 136 -46.35 11.31 -25.80
C VAL A 136 -46.94 10.35 -26.82
N PHE A 137 -46.24 9.24 -27.12
CA PHE A 137 -46.70 8.22 -28.05
C PHE A 137 -48.01 7.55 -27.61
N ASP A 138 -48.15 7.23 -26.32
CA ASP A 138 -49.38 6.64 -25.78
C ASP A 138 -50.57 7.60 -25.84
N ASN A 139 -50.33 8.91 -25.67
CA ASN A 139 -51.37 9.92 -25.84
C ASN A 139 -51.83 10.02 -27.30
N ILE A 140 -50.91 9.89 -28.26
CA ILE A 140 -51.23 9.87 -29.69
C ILE A 140 -52.09 8.66 -30.03
N LYS A 141 -51.79 7.47 -29.50
CA LYS A 141 -52.63 6.28 -29.68
C LYS A 141 -54.06 6.50 -29.18
N LYS A 142 -54.23 7.19 -28.04
CA LYS A 142 -55.56 7.53 -27.54
C LYS A 142 -56.32 8.43 -28.52
N TYR A 143 -55.65 9.45 -29.05
CA TYR A 143 -56.25 10.35 -30.05
C TYR A 143 -56.63 9.63 -31.35
N GLN A 144 -55.78 8.72 -31.84
CA GLN A 144 -56.09 7.87 -32.99
C GLN A 144 -57.36 7.04 -32.75
N LYS A 145 -57.46 6.41 -31.58
CA LYS A 145 -58.65 5.62 -31.20
C LYS A 145 -59.92 6.47 -31.18
N THR A 146 -59.87 7.69 -30.65
CA THR A 146 -61.02 8.60 -30.67
C THR A 146 -61.45 8.95 -32.09
N ILE A 147 -60.50 9.20 -33.01
CA ILE A 147 -60.84 9.40 -34.43
C ILE A 147 -61.53 8.16 -35.03
N GLU A 148 -61.02 6.96 -34.75
CA GLU A 148 -61.61 5.72 -35.28
C GLU A 148 -63.05 5.52 -34.77
N GLU A 149 -63.30 5.85 -33.50
CA GLU A 149 -64.64 5.83 -32.90
C GLU A 149 -65.57 6.84 -33.59
N ASP A 150 -65.14 8.09 -33.75
CA ASP A 150 -65.92 9.16 -34.41
C ASP A 150 -66.22 8.84 -35.89
N LEU A 151 -65.26 8.23 -36.61
CA LEU A 151 -65.46 7.79 -38.01
C LEU A 151 -66.51 6.68 -38.12
N ASN A 152 -66.58 5.77 -37.14
CA ASN A 152 -67.63 4.74 -37.11
C ASN A 152 -69.01 5.37 -36.88
N VAL A 153 -69.12 6.32 -35.96
CA VAL A 153 -70.37 7.07 -35.72
C VAL A 153 -70.83 7.81 -36.98
N LEU A 154 -69.92 8.48 -37.71
CA LEU A 154 -70.24 9.10 -39.00
C LEU A 154 -70.80 8.09 -40.01
N LYS A 155 -70.21 6.89 -40.07
CA LYS A 155 -70.63 5.83 -41.00
C LYS A 155 -72.04 5.33 -40.69
N ASP A 156 -72.37 5.19 -39.41
CA ASP A 156 -73.71 4.81 -38.94
C ASP A 156 -74.74 5.90 -39.22
N LEU A 157 -74.41 7.17 -38.92
CA LEU A 157 -75.26 8.32 -39.21
C LEU A 157 -75.55 8.47 -40.70
N LYS A 158 -74.52 8.33 -41.56
CA LYS A 158 -74.67 8.32 -43.02
C LYS A 158 -75.64 7.23 -43.48
N THR A 159 -75.54 6.03 -42.90
CA THR A 159 -76.42 4.90 -43.22
C THR A 159 -77.86 5.16 -42.79
N GLY A 160 -78.09 5.80 -41.64
CA GLY A 160 -79.41 6.22 -41.17
C GLY A 160 -80.04 7.27 -42.09
N LEU A 161 -79.24 8.27 -42.48
CA LEU A 161 -79.66 9.35 -43.39
C LEU A 161 -80.09 8.83 -44.77
N GLN A 162 -79.40 7.81 -45.28
CA GLN A 162 -79.74 7.17 -46.56
C GLN A 162 -81.08 6.40 -46.53
N LYS A 163 -81.61 6.10 -45.36
CA LYS A 163 -82.84 5.31 -45.16
C LYS A 163 -84.02 6.13 -44.67
N GLU A 164 -83.79 7.39 -44.29
CA GLU A 164 -84.78 8.23 -43.62
C GLU A 164 -85.46 9.17 -44.62
N GLU A 165 -86.80 9.21 -44.60
CA GLU A 165 -87.61 10.06 -45.49
C GLU A 165 -88.25 11.23 -44.72
N ASN A 166 -88.22 11.22 -43.39
CA ASN A 166 -88.79 12.27 -42.55
C ASN A 166 -87.86 13.48 -42.47
N SER A 167 -88.33 14.63 -42.99
CA SER A 167 -87.57 15.87 -43.07
C SER A 167 -87.08 16.43 -41.72
N LYS A 168 -87.81 16.22 -40.61
CA LYS A 168 -87.35 16.65 -39.27
C LYS A 168 -86.23 15.76 -38.74
N ILE A 169 -86.32 14.45 -39.00
CA ILE A 169 -85.31 13.48 -38.58
C ILE A 169 -84.05 13.63 -39.45
N LEU A 170 -84.21 13.88 -40.76
CA LEU A 170 -83.14 14.27 -41.68
C LEU A 170 -82.39 15.53 -41.21
N PHE A 171 -83.11 16.56 -40.74
CA PHE A 171 -82.49 17.77 -40.22
C PHE A 171 -81.65 17.50 -38.96
N PHE A 172 -82.15 16.64 -38.06
CA PHE A 172 -81.39 16.19 -36.89
C PHE A 172 -80.11 15.43 -37.29
N TYR A 173 -80.21 14.48 -38.23
CA TYR A 173 -79.04 13.74 -38.72
C TYR A 173 -78.01 14.65 -39.42
N LEU A 174 -78.45 15.65 -40.18
CA LEU A 174 -77.56 16.62 -40.83
C LEU A 174 -76.86 17.54 -39.82
N ASP A 175 -77.55 17.99 -38.77
CA ASP A 175 -76.96 18.82 -37.72
C ASP A 175 -75.93 18.03 -36.88
N GLU A 176 -76.24 16.78 -36.52
CA GLU A 176 -75.30 15.91 -35.81
C GLU A 176 -74.10 15.49 -36.69
N LEU A 177 -74.32 15.23 -37.98
CA LEU A 177 -73.21 15.03 -38.94
C LEU A 177 -72.29 16.24 -38.99
N ARG A 178 -72.84 17.45 -39.07
CA ARG A 178 -72.04 18.67 -39.15
C ARG A 178 -71.20 18.88 -37.89
N LYS A 179 -71.78 18.66 -36.71
CA LYS A 179 -71.05 18.75 -35.42
C LYS A 179 -69.91 17.74 -35.33
N ILE A 180 -70.14 16.51 -35.82
CA ILE A 180 -69.13 15.45 -35.80
C ILE A 180 -68.06 15.70 -36.88
N GLU A 181 -68.42 16.16 -38.08
CA GLU A 181 -67.46 16.60 -39.10
C GLU A 181 -66.57 17.73 -38.58
N GLU A 182 -67.15 18.74 -37.92
CA GLU A 182 -66.41 19.87 -37.37
C GLU A 182 -65.47 19.43 -36.22
N LYS A 183 -65.90 18.46 -35.40
CA LYS A 183 -65.05 17.79 -34.39
C LYS A 183 -63.91 17.00 -35.04
N ILE A 184 -64.20 16.20 -36.06
CA ILE A 184 -63.21 15.39 -36.78
C ILE A 184 -62.22 16.27 -37.51
N TYR A 185 -62.65 17.37 -38.13
CA TYR A 185 -61.77 18.28 -38.84
C TYR A 185 -60.78 18.95 -37.87
N ASN A 186 -61.29 19.50 -36.76
CA ASN A 186 -60.44 20.09 -35.71
C ASN A 186 -59.49 19.06 -35.08
N THR A 187 -59.98 17.85 -34.82
CA THR A 187 -59.18 16.77 -34.23
C THR A 187 -58.16 16.21 -35.23
N SER A 188 -58.50 16.14 -36.52
CA SER A 188 -57.65 15.72 -37.63
C SER A 188 -56.52 16.72 -37.89
N ASP A 189 -56.77 18.02 -37.83
CA ASP A 189 -55.69 19.02 -37.97
C ASP A 189 -54.74 19.01 -36.78
N ILE A 190 -55.28 18.85 -35.56
CA ILE A 190 -54.48 18.65 -34.35
C ILE A 190 -53.66 17.36 -34.47
N ILE A 191 -54.25 16.28 -34.98
CA ILE A 191 -53.58 14.99 -35.13
C ILE A 191 -52.58 15.02 -36.27
N LYS A 192 -52.85 15.58 -37.45
CA LYS A 192 -51.85 15.71 -38.51
C LYS A 192 -50.62 16.46 -38.01
N THR A 193 -50.83 17.61 -37.38
CA THR A 193 -49.72 18.44 -36.90
C THR A 193 -48.94 17.75 -35.78
N LYS A 194 -49.65 17.16 -34.79
CA LYS A 194 -48.99 16.47 -33.67
C LYS A 194 -48.43 15.09 -34.04
N LEU A 195 -49.02 14.38 -34.98
CA LEU A 195 -48.60 13.06 -35.44
C LEU A 195 -47.37 13.17 -36.32
N TYR A 196 -47.32 14.14 -37.25
CA TYR A 196 -46.11 14.39 -38.04
C TYR A 196 -44.96 14.81 -37.13
N GLN A 197 -45.20 15.77 -36.21
CA GLN A 197 -44.19 16.20 -35.25
C GLN A 197 -43.72 15.03 -34.37
N ALA A 198 -44.65 14.23 -33.84
CA ALA A 198 -44.28 13.11 -32.98
C ALA A 198 -43.67 11.91 -33.72
N GLN A 199 -43.99 11.71 -35.01
CA GLN A 199 -43.29 10.71 -35.82
C GLN A 199 -41.85 11.14 -36.09
N GLU A 200 -41.63 12.43 -36.39
CA GLU A 200 -40.30 13.00 -36.56
C GLU A 200 -39.49 12.96 -35.26
N ASP A 201 -40.12 13.32 -34.13
CA ASP A 201 -39.52 13.25 -32.79
C ASP A 201 -39.22 11.80 -32.37
N LEU A 202 -40.09 10.84 -32.71
CA LEU A 202 -39.90 9.42 -32.40
C LEU A 202 -38.77 8.81 -33.23
N GLU A 203 -38.69 9.09 -34.53
CA GLU A 203 -37.59 8.62 -35.37
C GLU A 203 -36.25 9.24 -34.94
N THR A 204 -36.25 10.53 -34.60
CA THR A 204 -35.07 11.20 -34.01
C THR A 204 -34.67 10.55 -32.69
N ALA A 205 -35.63 10.23 -31.83
CA ALA A 205 -35.37 9.58 -30.55
C ALA A 205 -34.85 8.15 -30.70
N LYS A 206 -35.39 7.36 -31.64
CA LYS A 206 -34.88 6.01 -31.94
C LYS A 206 -33.45 6.05 -32.48
N ALA A 207 -33.15 7.02 -33.34
CA ALA A 207 -31.81 7.21 -33.88
C ALA A 207 -30.81 7.55 -32.77
N LEU A 208 -31.15 8.51 -31.90
CA LEU A 208 -30.33 8.87 -30.73
C LEU A 208 -30.16 7.69 -29.77
N LEU A 209 -31.23 6.94 -29.49
CA LEU A 209 -31.17 5.75 -28.65
C LEU A 209 -30.23 4.69 -29.22
N SER A 210 -30.34 4.42 -30.52
CA SER A 210 -29.49 3.43 -31.19
C SER A 210 -28.01 3.86 -31.18
N GLU A 211 -27.74 5.16 -31.34
CA GLU A 211 -26.39 5.72 -31.24
C GLU A 211 -25.83 5.58 -29.83
N GLU A 212 -26.60 5.91 -28.80
CA GLU A 212 -26.18 5.81 -27.39
C GLU A 212 -26.03 4.36 -26.93
N GLU A 213 -26.89 3.44 -27.36
CA GLU A 213 -26.70 2.00 -27.12
C GLU A 213 -25.40 1.50 -27.77
N GLY A 214 -25.04 2.01 -28.94
CA GLY A 214 -23.77 1.74 -29.61
C GLY A 214 -22.57 2.25 -28.80
N LYS A 215 -22.64 3.48 -28.30
CA LYS A 215 -21.62 4.08 -27.42
C LYS A 215 -21.47 3.32 -26.11
N LEU A 216 -22.58 2.90 -25.50
CA LEU A 216 -22.59 2.12 -24.26
C LEU A 216 -21.92 0.75 -24.45
N LYS A 217 -22.29 0.01 -25.50
CA LYS A 217 -21.67 -1.29 -25.81
C LYS A 217 -20.17 -1.15 -26.04
N LYS A 218 -19.73 -0.10 -26.75
CA LYS A 218 -18.31 0.19 -26.96
C LYS A 218 -17.61 0.49 -25.64
N ALA A 219 -18.19 1.32 -24.78
CA ALA A 219 -17.65 1.65 -23.47
C ALA A 219 -17.54 0.42 -22.54
N GLN A 220 -18.53 -0.48 -22.58
CA GLN A 220 -18.49 -1.74 -21.84
C GLN A 220 -17.36 -2.66 -22.34
N ALA A 221 -17.21 -2.80 -23.66
CA ALA A 221 -16.13 -3.59 -24.25
C ALA A 221 -14.73 -3.03 -23.90
N ASP A 222 -14.57 -1.70 -23.95
CA ASP A 222 -13.31 -1.03 -23.57
C ASP A 222 -12.99 -1.26 -22.08
N LEU A 223 -13.99 -1.18 -21.20
CA LEU A 223 -13.84 -1.43 -19.76
C LEU A 223 -13.42 -2.89 -19.47
N GLU A 224 -14.06 -3.87 -20.13
CA GLU A 224 -13.69 -5.29 -20.00
C GLU A 224 -12.25 -5.53 -20.49
N ALA A 225 -11.88 -4.95 -21.63
CA ALA A 225 -10.53 -5.06 -22.18
C ALA A 225 -9.48 -4.48 -21.22
N LYS A 226 -9.73 -3.28 -20.66
CA LYS A 226 -8.84 -2.63 -19.68
C LYS A 226 -8.73 -3.41 -18.38
N THR A 227 -9.85 -3.98 -17.90
CA THR A 227 -9.86 -4.83 -16.71
C THR A 227 -9.04 -6.10 -16.92
N LYS A 228 -9.15 -6.73 -18.10
CA LYS A 228 -8.36 -7.90 -18.47
C LYS A 228 -6.86 -7.58 -18.57
N GLU A 229 -6.51 -6.44 -19.18
CA GLU A 229 -5.12 -5.94 -19.28
C GLU A 229 -4.50 -5.73 -17.88
N LYS A 230 -5.24 -5.08 -16.96
CA LYS A 230 -4.83 -4.89 -15.55
C LYS A 230 -4.52 -6.23 -14.88
N ASN A 231 -5.44 -7.20 -14.99
CA ASN A 231 -5.29 -8.51 -14.35
C ASN A 231 -4.09 -9.29 -14.89
N MET A 232 -3.84 -9.23 -16.21
CA MET A 232 -2.66 -9.85 -16.82
C MET A 232 -1.34 -9.23 -16.30
N LYS A 233 -1.26 -7.90 -16.19
CA LYS A 233 -0.08 -7.22 -15.65
C LYS A 233 0.19 -7.56 -14.19
N ILE A 234 -0.86 -7.67 -13.36
CA ILE A 234 -0.74 -8.10 -11.96
C ILE A 234 -0.18 -9.53 -11.88
N GLN A 235 -0.70 -10.46 -12.69
CA GLN A 235 -0.21 -11.84 -12.71
C GLN A 235 1.24 -11.95 -13.18
N SER A 236 1.60 -11.25 -14.26
CA SER A 236 2.99 -11.22 -14.75
C SER A 236 3.96 -10.72 -13.68
N ARG A 237 3.62 -9.64 -12.96
CA ARG A 237 4.46 -9.11 -11.89
C ARG A 237 4.56 -10.06 -10.69
N LYS A 238 3.46 -10.72 -10.31
CA LYS A 238 3.51 -11.77 -9.28
C LYS A 238 4.47 -12.89 -9.68
N ALA A 239 4.42 -13.33 -10.94
CA ALA A 239 5.33 -14.36 -11.45
C ALA A 239 6.81 -13.91 -11.43
N ASP A 240 7.10 -12.68 -11.86
CA ASP A 240 8.45 -12.12 -11.84
C ASP A 240 9.02 -11.99 -10.42
N ILE A 241 8.19 -11.60 -9.45
CA ILE A 241 8.60 -11.52 -8.04
C ILE A 241 8.91 -12.92 -7.50
N ILE A 242 8.05 -13.91 -7.76
CA ILE A 242 8.27 -15.30 -7.33
C ILE A 242 9.57 -15.86 -7.93
N ASN A 243 9.84 -15.58 -9.22
CA ASN A 243 11.06 -16.04 -9.89
C ASN A 243 12.34 -15.35 -9.39
N LYS A 244 12.25 -14.13 -8.85
CA LYS A 244 13.40 -13.41 -8.28
C LYS A 244 13.72 -13.80 -6.83
N ILE A 245 12.78 -14.46 -6.14
CA ILE A 245 12.92 -14.91 -4.75
C ILE A 245 13.42 -16.37 -4.67
N LYS A 246 13.29 -17.13 -5.76
CA LYS A 246 13.92 -18.45 -5.93
C LYS A 246 15.36 -18.31 -6.40
#